data_AF-A0A3N5TLN0-F1
#
_entry.id   AF-A0A3N5TLN0-F1
#
_cell.length_a   1.000
_cell.length_b   1.000
_cell.length_c   1.000
_cell.angle_alpha   90.00
_cell.angle_beta   90.00
_cell.angle_gamma   90.00
#
_symmetry.space_group_name_H-M   'P 1'
#
loop_
_entity.id
_entity.type
_entity.pdbx_description
1 polymer ?
#
loop_
_entity_poly.entity_id
_entity_poly.type
_entity_poly.pdbx_seq_one_letter_code
_entity_poly.pdbx_strand_id
1 'polypeptide(L)'
;MRYIWQHKNWPQFTWRSEPLLPLISQARLAQGKLLTKVASLGFQLSLYALADIFTEESFKTSAIEGERLNLESLRSSVARHLGLSIAGLPSVTRSVDGLVEVLLDATQNYDRPLTVARLKRWQAALFPTGQSGACSHSCMFDPSSPCSRP
;
A
#
# COMPACT_ATOMS: atom_id res chain seq x y z
N MET A 1 4.88 -23.13 14.77
CA MET A 1 4.02 -21.93 14.70
C MET A 1 2.90 -22.22 13.72
N ARG A 2 1.63 -21.97 14.06
CA ARG A 2 0.49 -22.25 13.18
C ARG A 2 0.09 -20.94 12.50
N TYR A 3 -0.10 -20.95 11.19
CA TYR A 3 -0.52 -19.75 10.46
C TYR A 3 -1.97 -19.39 10.81
N ILE A 4 -2.32 -18.11 10.73
CA ILE A 4 -3.65 -17.62 11.13
C ILE A 4 -4.78 -18.33 10.36
N TRP A 5 -4.58 -18.60 9.07
CA TRP A 5 -5.54 -19.32 8.20
C TRP A 5 -5.73 -20.81 8.56
N GLN A 6 -4.85 -21.38 9.40
CA GLN A 6 -4.95 -22.77 9.87
C GLN A 6 -5.77 -22.91 11.17
N HIS A 7 -6.29 -21.80 11.72
CA HIS A 7 -7.17 -21.85 12.88
C HIS A 7 -8.58 -22.27 12.46
N LYS A 8 -9.21 -23.16 13.25
CA LYS A 8 -10.58 -23.66 12.97
C LYS A 8 -11.63 -22.56 12.87
N ASN A 9 -11.43 -21.47 13.59
CA ASN A 9 -12.36 -20.35 13.62
C ASN A 9 -12.05 -19.32 12.53
N TRP A 10 -11.07 -19.53 11.65
CA TRP A 10 -10.86 -18.65 10.50
C TRP A 10 -12.09 -18.67 9.59
N PRO A 11 -12.61 -17.51 9.12
CA PRO A 11 -12.14 -16.13 9.35
C PRO A 11 -12.88 -15.40 10.50
N GLN A 12 -13.68 -16.12 11.30
CA GLN A 12 -14.40 -15.59 12.46
C GLN A 12 -13.47 -15.36 13.66
N PHE A 13 -12.82 -14.20 13.68
CA PHE A 13 -11.95 -13.79 14.77
C PHE A 13 -12.74 -13.41 16.02
N THR A 14 -12.21 -13.81 17.18
CA THR A 14 -12.62 -13.31 18.49
C THR A 14 -11.45 -12.54 19.11
N TRP A 15 -11.69 -11.37 19.67
CA TRP A 15 -10.68 -10.57 20.36
C TRP A 15 -11.17 -10.10 21.73
N ARG A 16 -10.23 -9.76 22.62
CA ARG A 16 -10.53 -9.18 23.93
C ARG A 16 -10.43 -7.66 23.82
N SER A 17 -11.51 -6.96 24.13
CA SER A 17 -11.57 -5.49 24.04
C SER A 17 -10.79 -4.81 25.14
N GLU A 18 -10.78 -5.36 26.36
CA GLU A 18 -10.22 -4.71 27.56
C GLU A 18 -8.78 -4.23 27.38
N PRO A 19 -7.83 -5.03 26.86
CA PRO A 19 -6.45 -4.57 26.64
C PRO A 19 -6.30 -3.61 25.46
N LEU A 20 -7.23 -3.61 24.49
CA LEU A 20 -7.16 -2.78 23.29
C LEU A 20 -7.72 -1.39 23.52
N LEU A 21 -8.71 -1.24 24.41
CA LEU A 21 -9.39 0.03 24.66
C LEU A 21 -8.44 1.17 25.03
N PRO A 22 -7.44 1.00 25.93
CA PRO A 22 -6.49 2.07 26.24
C PRO A 22 -5.64 2.49 25.03
N LEU A 23 -5.20 1.52 24.22
CA LEU A 23 -4.38 1.77 23.03
C LEU A 23 -5.17 2.52 21.95
N ILE A 24 -6.41 2.08 21.71
CA ILE A 24 -7.32 2.75 20.76
C ILE A 24 -7.64 4.17 21.22
N SER A 25 -7.85 4.37 22.52
CA SER A 25 -8.13 5.69 23.10
C SER A 25 -6.95 6.65 22.90
N GLN A 26 -5.72 6.18 23.10
CA GLN A 26 -4.50 6.96 22.83
C GLN A 26 -4.38 7.30 21.34
N ALA A 27 -4.62 6.34 20.45
CA ALA A 27 -4.58 6.58 19.00
C ALA A 27 -5.63 7.61 18.56
N ARG A 28 -6.86 7.52 19.09
CA ARG A 28 -7.94 8.50 18.82
C ARG A 28 -7.60 9.88 19.34
N LEU A 29 -7.01 9.99 20.53
CA LEU A 29 -6.56 11.27 21.07
C LEU A 29 -5.45 11.89 20.20
N ALA A 30 -4.49 11.09 19.75
CA ALA A 30 -3.44 11.56 18.84
C ALA A 30 -4.00 12.01 17.49
N GLN A 31 -4.93 11.24 16.91
CA GLN A 31 -5.65 11.59 15.69
C GLN A 31 -6.39 12.92 15.83
N GLY A 32 -7.14 13.11 16.93
CA GLY A 32 -7.85 14.35 17.21
C GLY A 32 -6.91 15.56 17.30
N LYS A 33 -5.78 15.42 18.04
CA LYS A 33 -4.76 16.48 18.13
C LYS A 33 -4.19 16.87 16.77
N LEU A 34 -3.95 15.90 15.89
CA LEU A 34 -3.48 16.16 14.53
C LEU A 34 -4.53 16.94 13.71
N LEU A 35 -5.78 16.47 13.71
CA LEU A 35 -6.87 17.13 12.98
C LEU A 35 -7.09 18.56 13.47
N THR A 36 -7.06 18.80 14.78
CA THR A 36 -7.16 20.16 15.34
C THR A 36 -6.01 21.05 14.88
N LYS A 37 -4.77 20.56 14.86
CA LYS A 37 -3.62 21.33 14.36
C LYS A 37 -3.79 21.69 12.89
N VAL A 38 -4.16 20.73 12.05
CA VAL A 38 -4.42 20.96 10.61
C VAL A 38 -5.51 22.02 10.42
N ALA A 39 -6.63 21.89 11.14
CA ALA A 39 -7.73 22.86 11.07
C ALA A 39 -7.31 24.26 11.57
N SER A 40 -6.53 24.34 12.65
CA SER A 40 -6.12 25.62 13.27
C SER A 40 -5.19 26.46 12.41
N LEU A 41 -4.45 25.83 11.51
CA LEU A 41 -3.56 26.53 10.58
C LEU A 41 -4.34 27.17 9.41
N GLY A 42 -5.67 27.03 9.37
CA GLY A 42 -6.50 27.50 8.25
C GLY A 42 -6.22 26.76 6.94
N PHE A 43 -5.39 25.72 6.97
CA PHE A 43 -5.10 24.88 5.81
C PHE A 43 -6.31 23.99 5.54
N GLN A 44 -6.99 24.25 4.43
CA GLN A 44 -7.42 23.11 3.62
C GLN A 44 -6.15 22.41 3.17
N LEU A 45 -6.06 21.09 3.38
CA LEU A 45 -4.90 20.32 2.96
C LEU A 45 -4.72 20.52 1.45
N SER A 46 -3.68 21.24 1.05
CA SER A 46 -3.47 21.55 -0.36
C SER A 46 -3.14 20.26 -1.12
N LEU A 47 -3.43 20.22 -2.42
CA LEU A 47 -3.02 19.11 -3.28
C LEU A 47 -1.51 18.88 -3.23
N TYR A 48 -0.71 19.93 -3.00
CA TYR A 48 0.73 19.83 -2.79
C TYR A 48 1.10 19.13 -1.47
N ALA A 49 0.44 19.46 -0.36
CA ALA A 49 0.66 18.78 0.90
C ALA A 49 0.25 17.30 0.83
N LEU A 50 -0.86 16.99 0.14
CA LEU A 50 -1.22 15.60 -0.18
C LEU A 50 -0.14 14.91 -1.01
N ALA A 51 0.39 15.60 -2.02
CA ALA A 51 1.45 15.04 -2.86
C ALA A 51 2.71 14.70 -2.05
N ASP A 52 3.10 15.56 -1.11
CA ASP A 52 4.24 15.32 -0.22
C ASP A 52 3.98 14.12 0.71
N ILE A 53 2.79 14.06 1.32
CA ILE A 53 2.39 12.94 2.18
C ILE A 53 2.43 11.62 1.42
N PHE A 54 1.83 11.55 0.22
CA PHE A 54 1.82 10.33 -0.57
C PHE A 54 3.18 9.95 -1.12
N THR A 55 4.03 10.93 -1.42
CA THR A 55 5.42 10.68 -1.83
C THR A 55 6.18 9.99 -0.69
N GLU A 56 6.09 10.53 0.53
CA GLU A 56 6.75 9.95 1.70
C GLU A 56 6.17 8.57 2.04
N GLU A 57 4.85 8.40 2.03
CA GLU A 57 4.20 7.11 2.30
C GLU A 57 4.68 6.03 1.31
N SER A 58 4.66 6.35 0.01
CA SER A 58 5.11 5.44 -1.03
C SER A 58 6.59 5.08 -0.88
N PHE A 59 7.43 6.06 -0.55
CA PHE A 59 8.85 5.84 -0.30
C PHE A 59 9.08 4.93 0.90
N LYS A 60 8.36 5.15 2.02
CA LYS A 60 8.50 4.37 3.25
C LYS A 60 7.98 2.95 3.11
N THR A 61 6.81 2.76 2.50
CA THR A 61 6.24 1.43 2.24
C THR A 61 7.17 0.59 1.37
N SER A 62 7.69 1.15 0.29
CA SER A 62 8.64 0.44 -0.59
C SER A 62 9.96 0.11 0.13
N ALA A 63 10.46 1.02 0.98
CA ALA A 63 11.66 0.78 1.77
C ALA A 63 11.52 -0.38 2.78
N ILE A 64 10.33 -0.63 3.31
CA ILE A 64 10.06 -1.78 4.21
C ILE A 64 10.22 -3.11 3.45
N GLU A 65 9.82 -3.14 2.17
CA GLU A 65 9.97 -4.30 1.29
C GLU A 65 11.40 -4.45 0.73
N GLY A 66 12.34 -3.58 1.16
CA GLY A 66 13.72 -3.58 0.70
C GLY A 66 13.95 -2.92 -0.66
N GLU A 67 12.91 -2.32 -1.24
CA GLU A 67 13.00 -1.60 -2.49
C GLU A 67 13.50 -0.15 -2.27
N ARG A 68 14.29 0.35 -3.23
CA ARG A 68 14.78 1.74 -3.23
C ARG A 68 14.30 2.44 -4.48
N LEU A 69 13.20 3.16 -4.36
CA LEU A 69 12.62 3.92 -5.47
C LEU A 69 13.27 5.29 -5.61
N ASN A 70 13.33 5.78 -6.84
CA ASN A 70 13.75 7.15 -7.12
C ASN A 70 12.66 8.13 -6.63
N LEU A 71 13.05 9.04 -5.73
CA LEU A 71 12.12 9.98 -5.09
C LEU A 71 11.48 10.97 -6.08
N GLU A 72 12.21 11.39 -7.12
CA GLU A 72 11.66 12.28 -8.16
C GLU A 72 10.61 11.56 -9.02
N SER A 73 10.83 10.28 -9.31
CA SER A 73 9.86 9.44 -10.02
C SER A 73 8.59 9.24 -9.19
N LEU A 74 8.72 9.05 -7.87
CA LEU A 74 7.58 9.00 -6.94
C LEU A 74 6.78 10.31 -6.93
N ARG A 75 7.47 11.45 -6.77
CA ARG A 75 6.84 12.78 -6.82
C ARG A 75 6.10 13.01 -8.13
N SER A 76 6.73 12.64 -9.25
CA SER A 76 6.15 12.72 -10.59
C SER A 76 4.86 11.90 -10.72
N SER A 77 4.89 10.65 -10.27
CA SER A 77 3.73 9.76 -10.30
C SER A 77 2.58 10.29 -9.43
N VAL A 78 2.88 10.67 -8.18
CA VAL A 78 1.88 11.22 -7.24
C VAL A 78 1.26 12.49 -7.79
N ALA A 79 2.07 13.43 -8.30
CA ALA A 79 1.57 14.67 -8.89
C ALA A 79 0.63 14.41 -10.07
N ARG A 80 0.98 13.49 -10.96
CA ARG A 80 0.15 13.11 -12.11
C ARG A 80 -1.20 12.55 -11.65
N HIS A 81 -1.22 11.65 -10.66
CA HIS A 81 -2.46 11.07 -10.14
C HIS A 81 -3.33 12.08 -9.37
N LEU A 82 -2.75 13.11 -8.76
CA LEU A 82 -3.48 14.19 -8.10
C LEU A 82 -3.89 15.33 -9.06
N GLY A 83 -3.61 15.21 -10.36
CA GLY A 83 -3.95 16.22 -11.36
C GLY A 83 -3.09 17.49 -11.28
N LEU A 84 -1.94 17.43 -10.62
CA LEU A 84 -1.00 18.55 -10.54
C LEU A 84 -0.18 18.63 -11.84
N SER A 85 -0.30 19.75 -12.55
CA SER A 85 0.52 20.04 -13.73
C SER A 85 1.89 20.53 -13.30
N ILE A 86 2.90 19.66 -13.36
CA ILE A 86 4.30 20.01 -13.11
C ILE A 86 5.05 19.89 -14.44
N ALA A 87 5.64 20.99 -14.92
CA ALA A 87 6.46 20.97 -16.13
C ALA A 87 7.76 20.18 -15.87
N GLY A 88 8.21 19.39 -16.86
CA GLY A 88 9.50 18.70 -16.80
C GLY A 88 9.54 17.47 -15.87
N LEU A 89 8.40 16.86 -15.56
CA LEU A 89 8.36 15.63 -14.77
C LEU A 89 9.14 14.49 -15.44
N PRO A 90 10.02 13.78 -14.71
CA PRO A 90 10.73 12.63 -15.24
C PRO A 90 9.77 11.48 -15.59
N SER A 91 10.23 10.59 -16.47
CA SER A 91 9.50 9.36 -16.78
C SER A 91 9.32 8.50 -15.52
N VAL A 92 8.16 7.86 -15.40
CA VAL A 92 7.79 7.03 -14.26
C VAL A 92 7.84 5.57 -14.67
N THR A 93 8.55 4.75 -13.90
CA THR A 93 8.56 3.30 -14.11
C THR A 93 7.18 2.73 -13.76
N ARG A 94 6.71 1.72 -14.52
CA ARG A 94 5.38 1.12 -14.27
C ARG A 94 5.20 0.59 -12.83
N SER A 95 6.27 0.09 -12.19
CA SER A 95 6.22 -0.37 -10.80
C SER A 95 5.96 0.77 -9.81
N VAL A 96 6.62 1.92 -10.00
CA VAL A 96 6.43 3.13 -9.19
C VAL A 96 4.98 3.62 -9.35
N ASP A 97 4.51 3.69 -10.59
CA ASP A 97 3.16 4.16 -10.90
C ASP A 97 2.08 3.25 -10.29
N GLY A 98 2.27 1.93 -10.40
CA GLY A 98 1.35 0.96 -9.82
C GLY A 98 1.29 0.99 -8.29
N LEU A 99 2.42 1.22 -7.61
CA LEU A 99 2.45 1.41 -6.16
C LEU A 99 1.63 2.65 -5.74
N VAL A 100 1.87 3.77 -6.41
CA VAL A 100 1.16 5.03 -6.13
C VAL A 100 -0.35 4.89 -6.41
N GLU A 101 -0.72 4.23 -7.51
CA GLU A 101 -2.12 3.93 -7.85
C GLU A 101 -2.81 3.14 -6.72
N VAL A 102 -2.16 2.09 -6.21
CA VAL A 102 -2.70 1.26 -5.12
C VAL A 102 -2.83 2.04 -3.83
N LEU A 103 -1.82 2.82 -3.44
CA LEU A 103 -1.85 3.63 -2.22
C LEU A 103 -2.95 4.69 -2.27
N LEU A 104 -3.12 5.38 -3.41
CA LEU A 104 -4.18 6.36 -3.59
C LEU A 104 -5.56 5.71 -3.55
N ASP A 105 -5.76 4.58 -4.25
CA ASP A 105 -7.05 3.88 -4.21
C ASP A 105 -7.37 3.37 -2.80
N ALA A 106 -6.40 2.78 -2.09
CA ALA A 106 -6.59 2.26 -0.74
C ALA A 106 -6.96 3.35 0.27
N THR A 107 -6.33 4.53 0.16
CA THR A 107 -6.50 5.64 1.10
C THR A 107 -7.68 6.54 0.77
N GLN A 108 -8.05 6.71 -0.50
CA GLN A 108 -9.19 7.56 -0.90
C GLN A 108 -10.50 6.80 -0.94
N ASN A 109 -10.47 5.51 -1.29
CA ASN A 109 -11.64 4.65 -1.38
C ASN A 109 -11.66 3.61 -0.25
N TYR A 110 -11.26 4.01 0.96
CA TYR A 110 -11.18 3.13 2.14
C TYR A 110 -12.57 2.68 2.63
N ASP A 111 -13.60 3.46 2.33
CA ASP A 111 -15.01 3.20 2.63
C ASP A 111 -15.65 2.23 1.62
N ARG A 112 -14.99 1.95 0.50
CA ARG A 112 -15.46 1.01 -0.52
C ARG A 112 -15.05 -0.43 -0.18
N PRO A 113 -15.93 -1.43 -0.42
CA PRO A 113 -15.60 -2.83 -0.17
C PRO A 113 -14.35 -3.30 -0.92
N LEU A 114 -13.54 -4.13 -0.25
CA LEU A 114 -12.42 -4.84 -0.89
C LEU A 114 -12.96 -6.04 -1.68
N THR A 115 -13.29 -5.81 -2.95
CA THR A 115 -13.73 -6.89 -3.85
C THR A 115 -12.56 -7.67 -4.43
N VAL A 116 -12.81 -8.92 -4.85
CA VAL A 116 -11.80 -9.75 -5.55
C VAL A 116 -11.26 -9.03 -6.79
N ALA A 117 -12.13 -8.34 -7.54
CA ALA A 117 -11.71 -7.58 -8.72
C ALA A 117 -10.77 -6.42 -8.35
N ARG A 118 -11.07 -5.69 -7.26
CA ARG A 118 -10.20 -4.61 -6.76
C ARG A 118 -8.84 -5.15 -6.31
N LEU A 119 -8.83 -6.25 -5.56
CA LEU A 119 -7.60 -6.90 -5.13
C LEU A 119 -6.75 -7.40 -6.31
N LYS A 120 -7.36 -8.00 -7.34
CA LYS A 120 -6.66 -8.42 -8.57
C LYS A 120 -6.06 -7.25 -9.33
N ARG A 121 -6.76 -6.10 -9.40
CA ARG A 121 -6.22 -4.89 -10.02
C ARG A 121 -5.00 -4.38 -9.25
N TRP A 122 -5.07 -4.34 -7.92
CA TRP A 122 -3.93 -3.94 -7.09
C TRP A 122 -2.73 -4.86 -7.29
N GLN A 123 -2.94 -6.17 -7.32
CA GLN A 123 -1.88 -7.12 -7.63
C GLN A 123 -1.25 -6.84 -8.99
N ALA A 124 -2.06 -6.66 -10.03
CA ALA A 124 -1.55 -6.45 -11.39
C ALA A 124 -0.79 -5.11 -11.51
N ALA A 125 -1.19 -4.11 -10.73
CA ALA A 125 -0.49 -2.83 -10.65
C ALA A 125 0.88 -2.96 -9.99
N LEU A 126 0.97 -3.69 -8.87
CA LEU A 126 2.23 -3.91 -8.15
C LEU A 126 3.19 -4.86 -8.89
N PHE A 127 2.65 -5.83 -9.63
CA PHE A 127 3.43 -6.87 -10.32
C PHE A 127 3.16 -6.90 -11.83
N PRO A 128 3.48 -5.83 -12.58
CA PRO A 128 3.13 -5.68 -13.99
C PRO A 128 3.83 -6.70 -14.90
N THR A 129 4.97 -7.27 -14.48
CA THR A 129 5.71 -8.31 -15.21
C THR A 129 5.37 -9.74 -14.73
N GLY A 130 4.39 -9.90 -13.83
CA GLY A 130 3.99 -11.19 -13.27
C GLY A 130 5.01 -11.81 -12.30
N GLN A 131 6.10 -11.09 -11.98
CA GLN A 131 7.11 -11.56 -11.03
C GLN A 131 6.79 -11.05 -9.63
N SER A 132 5.92 -11.76 -8.91
CA SER A 132 5.96 -11.74 -7.45
C SER A 132 7.17 -12.57 -7.03
N GLY A 133 8.33 -11.93 -6.85
CA GLY A 133 9.57 -12.56 -6.38
C GLY A 133 9.90 -13.85 -7.14
N ALA A 134 10.49 -13.72 -8.34
CA ALA A 134 11.16 -14.87 -8.94
C ALA A 134 12.12 -15.44 -7.89
N CYS A 135 11.86 -16.69 -7.48
CA CYS A 135 12.66 -17.48 -6.56
C CYS A 135 14.16 -17.26 -6.81
N SER A 136 14.81 -16.47 -5.96
CA SER A 136 16.27 -16.47 -5.82
C SER A 136 16.74 -17.62 -4.90
N HIS A 137 15.88 -18.62 -4.69
CA HIS A 137 16.22 -19.92 -4.16
C HIS A 137 15.26 -20.98 -4.70
N SER A 138 15.51 -21.48 -5.91
CA SER A 138 15.28 -22.90 -6.16
C SER A 138 16.08 -23.38 -7.36
N CYS A 139 17.12 -24.16 -7.09
CA CYS A 139 17.51 -25.27 -7.95
C CYS A 139 17.83 -26.46 -7.04
N MET A 140 16.79 -27.01 -6.41
CA MET A 140 16.84 -28.40 -5.94
C MET A 140 15.43 -28.98 -5.91
N PHE A 141 14.75 -29.05 -7.05
CA PHE A 141 13.72 -30.06 -7.26
C PHE A 141 13.81 -30.59 -8.70
N ASP A 142 14.03 -31.90 -8.74
CA ASP A 142 14.40 -32.78 -9.84
C ASP A 142 13.28 -32.92 -10.91
N PRO A 143 13.59 -33.05 -12.22
CA PRO A 143 12.61 -33.08 -13.31
C PRO A 143 11.87 -34.42 -13.54
N SER A 144 11.92 -35.39 -12.63
CA SER A 144 11.41 -36.76 -12.88
C SER A 144 9.98 -37.06 -12.42
N SER A 145 9.03 -36.13 -12.51
CA SER A 145 7.61 -36.45 -12.22
C SER A 145 6.62 -35.72 -13.14
N PRO A 146 5.88 -36.45 -14.02
CA PRO A 146 4.92 -35.89 -14.94
C PRO A 146 3.50 -35.94 -14.35
N CYS A 147 2.77 -34.82 -14.44
CA CYS A 147 1.31 -34.67 -14.50
C CYS A 147 0.95 -33.35 -13.81
N SER A 148 0.01 -32.51 -14.24
CA SER A 148 -0.80 -32.36 -15.44
C SER A 148 -1.49 -31.01 -15.21
N ARG A 149 -1.63 -30.20 -16.26
CA ARG A 149 -2.60 -29.09 -16.33
C ARG A 149 -4.02 -29.58 -15.96
N PRO A 150 -4.98 -28.71 -15.58
CA PRO A 150 -5.02 -27.25 -15.75
C PRO A 150 -4.94 -26.42 -14.45
#